data_AF-A0A975B3Y7-F1
#
_entry.id   AF-A0A975B3Y7-F1
#
_cell.length_a   1.000
_cell.length_b   1.000
_cell.length_c   1.000
_cell.angle_alpha   90.00
_cell.angle_beta   90.00
_cell.angle_gamma   90.00
#
_symmetry.space_group_name_H-M   'P 1'
#
loop_
_entity.id
_entity.type
_entity.pdbx_description
1 polymer ?
#
loop_
_entity_poly.entity_id
_entity_poly.type
_entity_poly.pdbx_seq_one_letter_code
_entity_poly.pdbx_strand_id
1 'polypeptide(L)'
;MSHHHHDNNHHHHHHESNTQLSFEDKMVTLTEHWKNHNLDHAVSYREWAEKAKENNMPAISAILEQVADMTLEINKKFEQAASLIKKG
;
A
#
# COMPACT_ATOMS: atom_id res chain seq x y z
N MET A 1 -23.62 -41.93 -2.13
CA MET A 1 -24.42 -40.81 -1.62
C MET A 1 -24.28 -39.67 -2.61
N SER A 2 -25.39 -39.28 -3.22
CA SER A 2 -25.48 -38.44 -4.42
C SER A 2 -25.19 -36.96 -4.18
N HIS A 3 -24.65 -36.30 -5.20
CA HIS A 3 -24.54 -34.83 -5.36
C HIS A 3 -25.92 -34.17 -5.59
N HIS A 4 -26.11 -32.91 -5.17
CA HIS A 4 -26.44 -31.74 -6.05
C HIS A 4 -27.17 -30.55 -5.37
N HIS A 5 -26.75 -29.36 -5.81
CA HIS A 5 -27.43 -28.06 -5.97
C HIS A 5 -27.87 -27.21 -4.76
N HIS A 6 -27.18 -26.06 -4.61
CA HIS A 6 -27.82 -24.81 -4.21
C HIS A 6 -27.66 -23.78 -5.33
N ASP A 7 -28.78 -23.45 -5.96
CA ASP A 7 -28.99 -22.31 -6.84
C ASP A 7 -29.23 -21.08 -5.95
N ASN A 8 -28.29 -20.14 -5.92
CA ASN A 8 -28.50 -18.84 -5.29
C ASN A 8 -28.28 -17.76 -6.34
N ASN A 9 -29.34 -17.48 -7.09
CA ASN A 9 -29.48 -16.33 -7.96
C ASN A 9 -29.60 -15.06 -7.10
N HIS A 10 -28.47 -14.47 -6.71
CA HIS A 10 -28.42 -13.14 -6.11
C HIS A 10 -28.30 -12.09 -7.22
N HIS A 11 -29.43 -11.44 -7.51
CA HIS A 11 -29.48 -10.21 -8.28
C HIS A 11 -28.74 -9.09 -7.52
N HIS A 12 -27.47 -8.88 -7.86
CA HIS A 12 -26.76 -7.67 -7.50
C HIS A 12 -27.25 -6.52 -8.39
N HIS A 13 -28.14 -5.69 -7.85
CA HIS A 13 -28.35 -4.34 -8.35
C HIS A 13 -27.08 -3.53 -8.08
N HIS A 14 -26.15 -3.54 -9.06
CA HIS A 14 -25.02 -2.62 -9.07
C HIS A 14 -25.52 -1.26 -9.54
N HIS A 15 -26.05 -0.48 -8.61
CA HIS A 15 -26.22 0.96 -8.80
C HIS A 15 -24.87 1.63 -8.52
N GLU A 16 -23.87 1.37 -9.37
CA GLU A 16 -22.68 2.21 -9.38
C GLU A 16 -23.05 3.55 -9.99
N SER A 17 -23.30 4.52 -9.13
CA SER A 17 -23.15 5.93 -9.46
C SER A 17 -21.70 6.15 -9.84
N ASN A 18 -21.41 5.94 -11.13
CA ASN A 18 -20.11 6.10 -11.75
C ASN A 18 -19.79 7.60 -11.87
N THR A 19 -19.52 8.26 -10.74
CA THR A 19 -18.71 9.48 -10.75
C THR A 19 -17.30 9.04 -11.08
N GLN A 20 -17.03 8.88 -12.38
CA GLN A 20 -15.72 8.53 -12.89
C GLN A 20 -14.75 9.65 -12.50
N LEU A 21 -13.88 9.38 -11.53
CA LEU A 21 -12.81 10.30 -11.13
C LEU A 21 -12.02 10.76 -12.36
N SER A 22 -11.62 12.03 -12.36
CA SER A 22 -10.68 12.56 -13.35
C SER A 22 -9.37 11.77 -13.31
N PHE A 23 -8.55 11.88 -14.34
CA PHE A 23 -7.26 11.20 -14.34
C PHE A 23 -6.37 11.72 -13.20
N GLU A 24 -6.42 13.02 -12.96
CA GLU A 24 -5.73 13.73 -11.89
C GLU A 24 -6.15 13.21 -10.51
N ASP A 25 -7.46 13.09 -10.26
CA ASP A 25 -7.98 12.56 -8.99
C ASP A 25 -7.56 11.10 -8.76
N LYS A 26 -7.53 10.29 -9.81
CA LYS A 26 -7.02 8.91 -9.74
C LYS A 26 -5.54 8.89 -9.38
N MET A 27 -4.73 9.76 -9.99
CA MET A 27 -3.30 9.84 -9.70
C MET A 27 -3.01 10.30 -8.27
N VAL A 28 -3.77 11.27 -7.75
CA VAL A 28 -3.70 11.66 -6.33
C VAL A 28 -4.05 10.48 -5.43
N THR A 29 -5.17 9.80 -5.71
CA THR A 29 -5.62 8.65 -4.92
C THR A 29 -4.56 7.53 -4.87
N LEU A 30 -3.95 7.20 -6.02
CA LEU A 30 -2.92 6.17 -6.11
C LEU A 30 -1.63 6.56 -5.37
N THR A 31 -1.15 7.79 -5.55
CA THR A 31 0.07 8.26 -4.86
C THR A 31 -0.10 8.31 -3.35
N GLU A 32 -1.27 8.71 -2.85
CA GLU A 32 -1.60 8.68 -1.41
C GLU A 32 -1.73 7.24 -0.90
N HIS A 33 -2.36 6.34 -1.66
CA HIS A 33 -2.46 4.92 -1.32
C HIS A 33 -1.09 4.24 -1.19
N TRP A 34 -0.22 4.39 -2.20
CA TRP A 34 1.13 3.80 -2.16
C TRP A 34 1.98 4.38 -1.04
N LYS A 35 1.84 5.68 -0.74
CA LYS A 35 2.51 6.31 0.39
C LYS A 35 2.15 5.63 1.71
N ASN A 36 0.86 5.41 1.96
CA ASN A 36 0.39 4.77 3.18
C ASN A 36 0.89 3.32 3.28
N HIS A 37 0.82 2.56 2.19
CA HIS A 37 1.31 1.18 2.17
C HIS A 37 2.83 1.09 2.46
N ASN A 38 3.60 2.02 1.93
CA ASN A 38 5.03 2.13 2.22
C ASN A 38 5.32 2.47 3.69
N LEU A 39 4.46 3.24 4.37
CA LEU A 39 4.60 3.48 5.81
C LEU A 39 4.44 2.16 6.59
N ASP A 40 3.42 1.37 6.25
CA ASP A 40 3.18 0.06 6.87
C ASP A 40 4.38 -0.88 6.65
N HIS A 41 4.94 -0.89 5.44
CA HIS A 41 6.16 -1.63 5.13
C HIS A 41 7.36 -1.16 5.94
N ALA A 42 7.62 0.15 6.01
CA ALA A 42 8.75 0.69 6.76
C ALA A 42 8.66 0.33 8.26
N VAL A 43 7.46 0.36 8.85
CA VAL A 43 7.24 -0.09 10.23
C VAL A 43 7.59 -1.57 10.36
N SER A 44 7.04 -2.42 9.49
CA SER A 44 7.30 -3.87 9.53
C SER A 44 8.79 -4.21 9.35
N TYR A 45 9.49 -3.50 8.46
CA TYR A 45 10.92 -3.70 8.26
C TYR A 45 11.73 -3.35 9.50
N ARG A 46 11.38 -2.27 10.22
CA ARG A 46 12.04 -1.90 11.48
C ARG A 46 11.76 -2.90 12.59
N GLU A 47 10.52 -3.38 12.72
CA GLU A 47 10.20 -4.46 13.68
C GLU A 47 11.05 -5.72 13.43
N TRP A 48 11.27 -6.08 12.16
CA TRP A 48 12.14 -7.20 11.81
C TRP A 48 13.62 -6.88 11.95
N ALA A 49 14.04 -5.63 11.78
CA ALA A 49 15.39 -5.19 12.07
C ALA A 49 15.72 -5.36 13.56
N GLU A 50 14.79 -5.00 14.44
CA GLU A 50 14.91 -5.22 15.90
C GLU A 50 15.00 -6.71 16.22
N LYS A 51 14.09 -7.53 15.71
CA LYS A 51 14.13 -8.99 15.88
C LYS A 51 15.44 -9.60 15.37
N ALA A 52 15.95 -9.15 14.23
CA ALA A 52 17.23 -9.62 13.69
C ALA A 52 18.39 -9.27 14.63
N LYS A 53 18.38 -8.08 15.23
CA LYS A 53 19.38 -7.66 16.21
C LYS A 53 19.34 -8.53 17.47
N GLU A 54 18.15 -8.81 18.00
CA GLU A 54 17.93 -9.70 19.15
C GLU A 54 18.41 -11.14 18.88
N ASN A 55 18.39 -11.57 17.62
CA ASN A 55 18.83 -12.90 17.18
C ASN A 55 20.29 -12.93 16.69
N ASN A 56 21.14 -11.96 17.12
CA ASN A 56 22.56 -11.89 16.76
C ASN A 56 22.84 -11.76 15.25
N MET A 57 21.94 -11.13 14.50
CA MET A 57 22.08 -10.86 13.06
C MET A 57 22.19 -9.34 12.77
N PRO A 58 23.21 -8.64 13.31
CA PRO A 58 23.29 -7.18 13.23
C PRO A 58 23.45 -6.64 11.81
N ALA A 59 24.09 -7.39 10.90
CA ALA A 59 24.21 -7.01 9.50
C ALA A 59 22.84 -6.98 8.80
N ILE A 60 21.97 -7.95 9.10
CA ILE A 60 20.61 -7.99 8.54
C ILE A 60 19.74 -6.89 9.14
N SER A 61 19.86 -6.64 10.45
CA SER A 61 19.22 -5.50 11.12
C SER A 61 19.56 -4.18 10.42
N ALA A 62 20.85 -3.92 10.17
CA ALA A 62 21.28 -2.70 9.48
C ALA A 62 20.73 -2.58 8.05
N ILE A 63 20.67 -3.68 7.31
CA ILE A 63 20.09 -3.68 5.95
C ILE A 63 18.58 -3.38 6.02
N LEU A 64 17.83 -3.98 6.94
CA LEU A 64 16.40 -3.74 7.07
C LEU A 64 16.08 -2.30 7.49
N GLU A 65 16.88 -1.68 8.36
CA GLU A 65 16.77 -0.25 8.66
C GLU A 65 16.98 0.61 7.41
N GLN A 66 18.01 0.31 6.61
CA GLN A 66 18.26 1.02 5.35
C GLN A 66 17.11 0.86 4.35
N VAL A 67 16.51 -0.33 4.27
CA VAL A 67 15.33 -0.57 3.42
C VAL A 67 14.13 0.24 3.91
N ALA A 68 13.91 0.32 5.23
CA ALA A 68 12.86 1.17 5.80
C ALA A 68 13.07 2.65 5.44
N ASP A 69 14.30 3.15 5.58
CA ASP A 69 14.64 4.54 5.25
C ASP A 69 14.45 4.83 3.76
N MET A 70 14.93 3.95 2.88
CA MET A 70 14.71 4.09 1.42
C MET A 70 13.22 4.09 1.07
N THR A 71 12.42 3.27 1.76
CA THR A 71 10.97 3.22 1.56
C THR A 71 10.30 4.55 1.96
N LEU A 72 10.79 5.21 3.02
CA LEU A 72 10.34 6.55 3.38
C LEU A 72 10.82 7.64 2.39
N GLU A 73 11.99 7.50 1.77
CA GLU A 73 12.42 8.41 0.70
C GLU A 73 11.52 8.29 -0.54
N ILE A 74 11.02 7.08 -0.87
CA ILE A 74 10.01 6.90 -1.92
C ILE A 74 8.75 7.70 -1.59
N ASN A 75 8.32 7.73 -0.32
CA ASN A 75 7.16 8.51 0.10
C ASN A 75 7.30 10.00 -0.17
N LYS A 76 8.49 10.58 0.01
CA LYS A 76 8.74 11.98 -0.37
C LYS A 76 8.55 12.22 -1.87
N LYS A 77 8.87 11.24 -2.72
CA LYS A 77 8.61 11.33 -4.17
C LYS A 77 7.12 11.28 -4.49
N PHE A 78 6.35 10.46 -3.79
CA PHE A 78 4.89 10.47 -3.94
C PHE A 78 4.27 11.79 -3.47
N GLU A 79 4.76 12.39 -2.39
CA GLU A 79 4.29 13.71 -1.94
C GLU A 79 4.59 14.81 -2.95
N GLN A 80 5.79 14.79 -3.55
CA GLN A 80 6.16 15.71 -4.63
C GLN A 80 5.22 15.54 -5.83
N ALA A 81 4.97 14.30 -6.27
CA ALA A 81 4.06 14.01 -7.37
C ALA A 81 2.64 14.49 -7.09
N ALA A 82 2.08 14.17 -5.92
CA ALA A 82 0.74 14.62 -5.51
C ALA A 82 0.64 16.16 -5.45
N SER A 83 1.69 16.85 -5.00
CA SER A 83 1.72 18.32 -4.98
C SER A 83 1.72 18.93 -6.38
N LEU A 84 2.41 18.32 -7.35
CA LEU A 84 2.42 18.78 -8.73
C LEU A 84 1.06 18.60 -9.40
N ILE A 85 0.40 17.46 -9.16
CA ILE A 85 -0.93 17.20 -9.72
C ILE A 85 -1.96 18.20 -9.19
N LYS A 86 -1.93 18.52 -7.88
CA LYS A 86 -2.87 19.47 -7.25
C LYS A 86 -2.63 20.94 -7.64
N LYS A 87 -1.49 21.27 -8.28
CA LYS A 87 -1.12 22.63 -8.69
C LYS A 87 -1.36 22.91 -10.17
N GLY A 88 -1.52 21.87 -11.00
CA GLY A 88 -1.88 21.97 -12.41
C GLY A 88 -3.38 22.08 -12.59
#